data_AF-A0A7X7F1F7-F1
#
_entry.id   AF-A0A7X7F1F7-F1
#
_cell.length_a   1.000
_cell.length_b   1.000
_cell.length_c   1.000
_cell.angle_alpha   90.00
_cell.angle_beta   90.00
_cell.angle_gamma   90.00
#
_symmetry.space_group_name_H-M   'P 1'
#
loop_
_entity.id
_entity.type
_entity.pdbx_description
1 polymer ?
#
loop_
_entity_poly.entity_id
_entity_poly.type
_entity_poly.pdbx_seq_one_letter_code
_entity_poly.pdbx_strand_id
1 'polypeptide(L)'
;QGTSVAPVLLGQRKTVGQNVALIETSSADGVRTPKHVFFVDRKKGRGEHLFDISADPFELKDLAGDSAGREVLEALRVRVDEWNVRSPRWPKDKSP
;
A
#
# COMPACT_ATOMS: atom_id res chain seq x y z
N GLN A 1 -5.82 4.00 12.83
CA GLN A 1 -5.32 5.36 12.53
C GLN A 1 -6.06 5.86 11.31
N GLY A 2 -6.79 6.97 11.38
CA GLY A 2 -7.60 7.46 10.27
C GLY A 2 -7.56 8.98 10.20
N THR A 3 -7.79 9.54 9.02
CA THR A 3 -7.94 10.99 8.82
C THR A 3 -9.40 11.29 8.52
N SER A 4 -9.97 12.32 9.17
CA SER A 4 -11.33 12.75 8.87
C SER A 4 -11.45 13.21 7.42
N VAL A 5 -12.48 12.73 6.72
CA VAL A 5 -12.82 13.12 5.34
C VAL A 5 -13.75 14.34 5.27
N ALA A 6 -14.25 14.82 6.42
CA ALA A 6 -15.18 15.94 6.48
C ALA A 6 -14.70 17.21 5.73
N PRO A 7 -13.43 17.62 5.79
CA PRO A 7 -12.95 18.78 5.03
C PRO A 7 -13.11 18.64 3.51
N VAL A 8 -13.04 17.43 2.96
CA VAL A 8 -13.29 17.18 1.53
C VAL A 8 -14.78 17.28 1.23
N LEU A 9 -15.61 16.64 2.05
CA LEU A 9 -17.07 16.63 1.87
C LEU A 9 -17.70 18.01 2.00
N LEU A 10 -17.13 18.88 2.85
CA LEU A 10 -17.56 20.26 3.04
C LEU A 10 -16.98 21.22 1.99
N GLY A 11 -16.24 20.74 0.99
CA GLY A 11 -15.62 21.56 -0.06
C GLY A 11 -14.48 22.46 0.43
N GLN A 12 -14.01 22.27 1.67
CA GLN A 12 -12.97 23.10 2.27
C GLN A 12 -11.57 22.77 1.73
N ARG A 13 -11.35 21.52 1.30
CA ARG A 13 -10.08 21.02 0.74
C ARG A 13 -10.33 20.00 -0.36
N LYS A 14 -9.40 19.90 -1.32
CA LYS A 14 -9.43 18.86 -2.38
C LYS A 14 -8.98 17.48 -1.89
N THR A 15 -8.13 17.43 -0.88
CA THR A 15 -7.55 16.19 -0.34
C THR A 15 -7.40 16.28 1.19
N VAL A 16 -7.29 15.12 1.83
CA VAL A 16 -6.95 14.97 3.26
C VAL A 16 -5.88 13.91 3.42
N GLY A 17 -5.06 14.06 4.46
CA GLY A 17 -3.98 13.14 4.76
C GLY A 17 -2.95 13.05 3.63
N GLN A 18 -2.31 11.90 3.52
CA GLN A 18 -1.44 11.56 2.41
C GLN A 18 -2.28 10.89 1.32
N ASN A 19 -1.98 11.15 0.03
CA ASN A 19 -2.68 10.52 -1.10
C ASN A 19 -2.20 9.08 -1.31
N VAL A 20 -2.31 8.27 -0.26
CA VAL A 20 -1.91 6.87 -0.21
C VAL A 20 -2.96 6.09 0.56
N ALA A 21 -3.27 4.89 0.12
CA ALA A 21 -4.07 3.92 0.86
C ALA A 21 -3.15 2.83 1.40
N LEU A 22 -3.36 2.43 2.65
CA LEU A 22 -2.66 1.31 3.27
C LEU A 22 -3.50 0.05 3.07
N ILE A 23 -2.83 -1.06 2.77
CA ILE A 23 -3.45 -2.36 2.53
C ILE A 23 -3.01 -3.29 3.66
N GLU A 24 -3.98 -3.83 4.40
CA GLU A 24 -3.73 -4.86 5.41
C GLU A 24 -4.73 -5.99 5.18
N THR A 25 -4.22 -7.21 5.00
CA THR A 25 -5.02 -8.43 4.94
C THR A 25 -4.37 -9.50 5.83
N SER A 26 -5.02 -10.66 6.00
CA SER A 26 -4.41 -11.78 6.71
C SER A 26 -3.10 -12.26 6.06
N SER A 27 -2.95 -12.10 4.74
CA SER A 27 -1.80 -12.59 3.96
C SER A 27 -0.85 -11.51 3.42
N ALA A 28 -1.22 -10.24 3.39
CA ALA A 28 -0.39 -9.20 2.79
C ALA A 28 -0.47 -7.87 3.52
N ASP A 29 0.63 -7.10 3.44
CA ASP A 29 0.72 -5.70 3.83
C ASP A 29 1.17 -4.91 2.60
N GLY A 30 0.63 -3.72 2.38
CA GLY A 30 0.99 -2.95 1.21
C GLY A 30 0.55 -1.50 1.27
N VAL A 31 0.86 -0.79 0.19
CA VAL A 31 0.49 0.59 -0.04
C VAL A 31 0.08 0.79 -1.49
N ARG A 32 -0.99 1.57 -1.68
CA ARG A 32 -1.44 2.06 -2.97
C ARG A 32 -1.24 3.57 -3.03
N THR A 33 -0.63 4.02 -4.11
CA THR A 33 -0.51 5.42 -4.51
C THR A 33 -1.35 5.63 -5.78
N PRO A 34 -1.49 6.87 -6.30
CA PRO A 34 -2.20 7.10 -7.56
C PRO A 34 -1.54 6.42 -8.78
N LYS A 35 -0.24 6.12 -8.70
CA LYS A 35 0.53 5.54 -9.81
C LYS A 35 0.92 4.08 -9.59
N HIS A 36 1.08 3.65 -8.35
CA HIS A 36 1.64 2.34 -8.04
C HIS A 36 0.91 1.62 -6.94
N VAL A 37 0.91 0.29 -7.01
CA VAL A 37 0.57 -0.61 -5.90
C VAL A 37 1.80 -1.43 -5.57
N PHE A 38 2.17 -1.45 -4.28
CA PHE A 38 3.20 -2.32 -3.73
C PHE A 38 2.61 -3.12 -2.59
N PHE A 39 2.93 -4.41 -2.53
CA PHE A 39 2.61 -5.24 -1.37
C PHE A 39 3.58 -6.38 -1.20
N VAL A 40 3.67 -6.87 0.04
CA VAL A 40 4.41 -8.08 0.42
C VAL A 40 3.39 -9.18 0.68
N ASP A 41 3.32 -10.18 -0.19
CA ASP A 41 2.54 -11.40 0.04
C ASP A 41 3.36 -12.34 0.96
N ARG A 42 2.84 -12.53 2.16
CA ARG A 42 3.44 -13.37 3.20
C ARG A 42 3.19 -14.85 2.99
N LYS A 43 2.42 -15.25 1.97
CA LYS A 43 2.31 -16.65 1.57
C LYS A 43 3.67 -17.14 1.04
N LYS A 44 4.03 -18.37 1.39
CA LYS A 44 5.31 -18.98 1.03
C LYS A 44 5.54 -18.90 -0.48
N GLY A 45 6.64 -18.26 -0.88
CA GLY A 45 7.09 -18.18 -2.28
C GLY A 45 6.43 -17.09 -3.14
N ARG A 46 5.65 -16.17 -2.57
CA ARG A 46 5.00 -15.07 -3.32
C ARG A 46 5.79 -13.77 -3.24
N GLY A 47 6.19 -13.33 -2.04
CA GLY A 47 7.18 -12.26 -1.89
C GLY A 47 6.65 -10.87 -2.23
N GLU A 48 7.52 -10.00 -2.74
CA GLU A 48 7.21 -8.61 -3.07
C GLU A 48 6.59 -8.50 -4.46
N HIS A 49 5.62 -7.61 -4.60
CA HIS A 49 4.96 -7.29 -5.86
C HIS A 49 4.88 -5.78 -6.07
N LEU A 50 5.09 -5.32 -7.31
CA LEU A 50 5.00 -3.90 -7.69
C LEU A 50 4.29 -3.75 -9.03
N PHE A 51 3.27 -2.90 -9.09
CA PHE A 51 2.55 -2.61 -10.33
C PHE A 51 2.47 -1.10 -10.56
N ASP A 52 2.63 -0.66 -11.82
CA ASP A 52 2.29 0.70 -12.26
C ASP A 52 0.84 0.73 -12.73
N ILE A 53 -0.05 1.21 -11.86
CA ILE A 53 -1.50 1.30 -12.12
C ILE A 53 -1.83 2.39 -13.14
N SER A 54 -0.94 3.36 -13.35
CA SER A 54 -1.17 4.41 -14.34
C SER A 54 -0.99 3.91 -15.77
N ALA A 55 -0.09 2.94 -15.98
CA ALA A 55 0.14 2.30 -17.27
C ALA A 55 -0.56 0.93 -17.40
N ASP A 56 -0.72 0.20 -16.30
CA ASP A 56 -1.29 -1.14 -16.22
C ASP A 56 -2.33 -1.23 -15.08
N PRO A 57 -3.55 -0.70 -15.30
CA PRO A 57 -4.59 -0.64 -14.26
C PRO A 57 -5.13 -2.01 -13.83
N PHE A 58 -4.79 -3.07 -14.55
CA PHE A 58 -5.23 -4.44 -14.29
C PHE A 58 -4.15 -5.32 -13.64
N GLU A 59 -2.99 -4.73 -13.28
CA GLU A 59 -1.94 -5.41 -12.50
C GLU A 59 -1.44 -6.70 -13.19
N LEU A 60 -1.27 -6.65 -14.51
CA LEU A 60 -0.83 -7.79 -15.32
C LEU A 60 0.69 -7.96 -15.35
N LYS A 61 1.45 -6.86 -15.26
CA LYS A 61 2.91 -6.85 -15.29
C LYS A 61 3.47 -6.50 -13.92
N ASP A 62 3.99 -7.51 -13.23
CA ASP A 62 4.76 -7.31 -12.00
C ASP A 62 6.16 -6.76 -12.30
N LEU A 63 6.51 -5.67 -11.64
CA LEU A 63 7.75 -4.92 -11.77
C LEU A 63 8.72 -5.19 -10.62
N ALA A 64 8.39 -6.07 -9.66
CA ALA A 64 9.24 -6.29 -8.48
C ALA A 64 10.63 -6.85 -8.81
N GLY A 65 10.74 -7.61 -9.91
CA GLY A 65 12.01 -8.10 -10.45
C GLY A 65 12.63 -7.20 -11.55
N ASP A 66 11.94 -6.13 -11.96
CA ASP A 66 12.37 -5.26 -13.05
C ASP A 66 13.31 -4.16 -12.50
N SER A 67 14.46 -3.97 -13.14
CA SER A 67 15.42 -2.93 -12.73
C SER A 67 14.84 -1.52 -12.86
N ALA A 68 13.90 -1.31 -13.79
CA ALA A 68 13.19 -0.04 -13.95
C ALA A 68 12.26 0.27 -12.77
N GLY A 69 11.75 -0.75 -12.07
CA GLY A 69 10.86 -0.60 -10.91
C GLY A 69 11.59 -0.48 -9.57
N ARG A 70 12.91 -0.72 -9.54
CA ARG A 70 13.67 -0.90 -8.30
C ARG A 70 13.58 0.27 -7.35
N GLU A 71 13.80 1.50 -7.81
CA GLU A 71 13.76 2.69 -6.94
C GLU A 71 12.37 2.89 -6.31
N VAL A 72 11.31 2.69 -7.11
CA VAL A 72 9.93 2.79 -6.64
C VAL A 72 9.62 1.69 -5.62
N LEU A 73 10.06 0.45 -5.88
CA LEU A 73 9.91 -0.67 -4.97
C LEU A 73 10.54 -0.35 -3.61
N GLU A 74 11.80 0.09 -3.60
CA GLU A 74 12.52 0.45 -2.38
C GLU A 74 11.80 1.53 -1.58
N ALA A 75 11.37 2.60 -2.26
CA ALA A 75 10.68 3.72 -1.62
C ALA A 75 9.34 3.29 -0.98
N LEU A 76 8.56 2.45 -1.67
CA LEU A 76 7.28 1.96 -1.16
C LEU A 76 7.45 0.91 -0.06
N ARG A 77 8.48 0.06 -0.14
CA ARG A 77 8.86 -0.87 0.93
C ARG A 77 9.14 -0.13 2.24
N VAL A 78 10.02 0.87 2.20
CA VAL A 78 10.35 1.68 3.39
C VAL A 78 9.08 2.26 4.01
N ARG A 79 8.14 2.73 3.18
CA ARG A 79 6.87 3.30 3.67
C ARG A 79 5.97 2.28 4.37
N VAL A 80 5.91 1.05 3.85
CA VAL A 80 5.18 -0.06 4.48
C VAL A 80 5.86 -0.45 5.80
N ASP A 81 7.19 -0.52 5.84
CA ASP A 81 7.96 -0.84 7.05
C ASP A 81 7.76 0.21 8.14
N GLU A 82 7.87 1.50 7.81
CA GLU A 82 7.58 2.57 8.77
C GLU A 82 6.15 2.54 9.29
N TRP A 83 5.19 2.17 8.44
CA TRP A 83 3.80 2.02 8.87
C TRP A 83 3.62 0.84 9.82
N ASN A 84 4.23 -0.31 9.50
CA ASN A 84 4.23 -1.52 10.34
C ASN A 84 4.82 -1.26 11.73
N VAL A 85 5.89 -0.46 11.82
CA VAL A 85 6.50 -0.07 13.11
C VAL A 85 5.55 0.81 13.94
N ARG A 86 4.81 1.71 13.29
CA ARG A 86 3.94 2.69 13.96
C ARG A 86 2.53 2.20 14.28
N SER A 87 2.13 1.04 13.74
CA SER A 87 0.75 0.57 13.81
C SER A 87 0.68 -0.78 14.53
N PRO A 88 0.05 -0.85 15.71
CA PRO A 88 -0.25 -2.14 16.35
C PRO A 88 -1.14 -2.94 15.41
N ARG A 89 -0.67 -4.10 14.96
CA ARG A 89 -1.49 -5.02 14.15
C ARG A 89 -2.70 -5.47 14.95
N TRP A 90 -3.83 -5.63 14.29
CA TRP A 90 -4.99 -6.21 14.95
C TRP A 90 -4.64 -7.62 15.46
N PRO A 91 -4.92 -7.97 16.73
CA PRO A 91 -4.64 -9.30 17.23
C PRO A 91 -5.34 -10.36 16.38
N LYS A 92 -4.58 -11.37 15.93
CA LYS A 92 -5.08 -12.43 15.04
C LYS A 92 -6.06 -13.39 15.71
N ASP A 93 -6.27 -13.26 17.02
CA ASP A 93 -7.01 -14.21 17.85
C ASP A 93 -8.44 -13.75 18.17
N LYS A 94 -8.96 -12.74 17.48
CA LYS A 94 -10.35 -12.28 17.64
C LYS A 94 -11.06 -12.19 16.31
N SER A 95 -11.38 -13.36 15.76
CA SER A 95 -12.56 -13.51 14.90
C SER A 95 -13.77 -13.76 15.81
N PRO A 96 -14.92 -13.07 15.63
CA PRO A 96 -16.19 -13.54 16.18
C PRO A 96 -16.60 -14.88 15.57
#